data_AF-A0A3C0X0Z9-F1
#
_entry.id   AF-A0A3C0X0Z9-F1
#
_cell.length_a   1.000
_cell.length_b   1.000
_cell.length_c   1.000
_cell.angle_alpha   90.00
_cell.angle_beta   90.00
_cell.angle_gamma   90.00
#
_symmetry.space_group_name_H-M   'P 1'
#
loop_
_entity.id
_entity.type
_entity.pdbx_description
1 polymer ?
#
loop_
_entity_poly.entity_id
_entity_poly.type
_entity_poly.pdbx_seq_one_letter_code
_entity_poly.pdbx_strand_id
1 'polypeptide(L)'
;EYGDLDITINLSKPEKDPKAIAAAKNAPQAGYPKCMLCRECEGYAGRINFPARQNHRVIPVKINNTDWCFQYSPYVYYNEHCIVFNAKHMPMAINRDTFKKLLDFVGQFPHYFVGSNADLPIVGGSILSHDHFQGGNYTFAMAKAPVEYPLMFAGFEDVSAGILKWPMSVIRLSAENPCRLIELADKILVSWRGYTDESAFIYAETEGEPHNTITPIARKRGDRCELDLVLRNNITTKEHPLGVFHPHAELHHIKKENIGLIEVMGLAVLPARLKTEMAQLKCAITENRDIRDDETLAKHADWVDEIKQKYSDINENNIEEILKDEIGLVFAKVLEHAGVFKRTEDGIAAFKRFAGSVK
;
A
#
# COMPACT_ATOMS: atom_id res chain seq x y z
N GLU A 1 7.11 -14.63 -10.66
CA GLU A 1 5.76 -15.01 -10.18
C GLU A 1 4.75 -13.86 -10.29
N TYR A 2 5.07 -12.65 -9.83
CA TYR A 2 4.13 -11.50 -9.78
C TYR A 2 4.43 -10.38 -10.81
N GLY A 3 5.26 -10.64 -11.81
CA GLY A 3 5.77 -9.60 -12.72
C GLY A 3 6.90 -8.78 -12.10
N ASP A 4 7.30 -7.69 -12.77
CA ASP A 4 8.43 -6.86 -12.38
C ASP A 4 8.02 -5.87 -11.27
N LEU A 5 8.64 -6.01 -10.09
CA LEU A 5 8.47 -5.08 -8.98
C LEU A 5 9.46 -3.92 -9.11
N ASP A 6 8.98 -2.70 -8.94
CA ASP A 6 9.83 -1.51 -8.96
C ASP A 6 10.40 -1.25 -7.57
N ILE A 7 11.63 -0.73 -7.48
CA ILE A 7 12.29 -0.40 -6.22
C ILE A 7 12.73 1.06 -6.24
N THR A 8 12.43 1.79 -5.16
CA THR A 8 12.94 3.13 -4.93
C THR A 8 13.38 3.30 -3.48
N ILE A 9 14.37 4.17 -3.25
CA ILE A 9 14.80 4.56 -1.90
C ILE A 9 14.30 5.96 -1.63
N ASN A 10 13.48 6.12 -0.59
CA ASN A 10 13.00 7.42 -0.19
C ASN A 10 14.03 8.14 0.69
N LEU A 11 14.73 9.12 0.12
CA LEU A 11 15.73 9.93 0.83
C LEU A 11 15.12 11.12 1.60
N SER A 12 13.85 11.44 1.37
CA SER A 12 13.22 12.67 1.86
C SER A 12 12.23 12.44 3.00
N LYS A 13 11.82 11.20 3.24
CA LYS A 13 10.90 10.82 4.31
C LYS A 13 11.68 10.04 5.39
N PRO A 14 11.63 10.45 6.67
CA PRO A 14 12.19 9.66 7.75
C PRO A 14 11.41 8.34 7.91
N GLU A 15 12.11 7.23 8.15
CA GLU A 15 11.50 5.93 8.45
C GLU A 15 10.67 6.06 9.74
N LYS A 16 9.40 5.64 9.71
CA LYS A 16 8.49 5.76 10.85
C LYS A 16 8.09 4.39 11.39
N ASP A 17 8.26 4.20 12.69
CA ASP A 17 7.74 3.01 13.38
C ASP A 17 6.18 3.05 13.38
N PRO A 18 5.49 1.92 13.07
CA PRO A 18 4.03 1.84 13.13
C PRO A 18 3.42 2.34 14.44
N LYS A 19 4.11 2.15 15.57
CA LYS A 19 3.68 2.66 16.89
C LYS A 19 3.68 4.19 16.95
N ALA A 20 4.67 4.82 16.32
CA ALA A 20 4.74 6.28 16.24
C ALA A 20 3.61 6.87 15.37
N ILE A 21 3.21 6.15 14.30
CA ILE A 21 2.08 6.54 13.46
C ILE A 21 0.76 6.47 14.25
N ALA A 22 0.55 5.40 15.02
CA ALA A 22 -0.63 5.25 15.87
C ALA A 22 -0.70 6.35 16.94
N ALA A 23 0.41 6.66 17.62
CA ALA A 23 0.46 7.72 18.62
C ALA A 23 0.14 9.11 18.03
N ALA A 24 0.60 9.39 16.80
CA ALA A 24 0.34 10.66 16.12
C ALA A 24 -1.15 10.89 15.79
N LYS A 25 -1.95 9.84 15.64
CA LYS A 25 -3.41 9.95 15.42
C LYS A 25 -4.12 10.63 16.61
N ASN A 26 -3.63 10.42 17.83
CA ASN A 26 -4.25 10.87 19.07
C ASN A 26 -3.62 12.16 19.65
N ALA A 27 -2.59 12.70 19.00
CA ALA A 27 -1.91 13.90 19.48
C ALA A 27 -2.80 15.15 19.28
N PRO A 28 -2.86 16.08 20.24
CA PRO A 28 -3.62 17.32 20.09
C PRO A 28 -3.10 18.12 18.89
N GLN A 29 -3.97 18.38 17.91
CA GLN A 29 -3.65 19.21 16.75
C GLN A 29 -3.64 20.69 17.17
N ALA A 30 -2.49 21.17 17.63
CA ALA A 30 -2.24 22.60 17.83
C ALA A 30 -1.39 23.15 16.67
N GLY A 31 -1.84 24.27 16.09
CA GLY A 31 -1.05 25.06 15.12
C GLY A 31 -1.67 25.21 13.73
N TYR A 32 -1.13 26.16 12.97
CA TYR A 32 -1.49 26.48 11.58
C TYR A 32 -0.30 26.17 10.66
N PRO A 33 -0.46 25.46 9.54
CA PRO A 33 -1.63 24.67 9.14
C PRO A 33 -1.88 23.48 10.08
N LYS A 34 -3.12 22.96 10.07
CA LYS A 34 -3.53 21.86 10.96
C LYS A 34 -2.84 20.53 10.65
N CYS A 35 -2.58 20.24 9.37
CA CYS A 35 -1.77 19.09 8.95
C CYS A 35 -1.06 19.38 7.62
N MET A 36 -0.18 18.45 7.20
CA MET A 36 0.67 18.56 6.00
C MET A 36 -0.09 18.56 4.67
N LEU A 37 -1.38 18.24 4.68
CA LEU A 37 -2.27 18.21 3.51
C LEU A 37 -3.30 19.34 3.53
N CYS A 38 -3.36 20.15 4.58
CA CYS A 38 -4.26 21.31 4.58
C CYS A 38 -3.89 22.26 3.43
N ARG A 39 -4.89 22.75 2.68
CA ARG A 39 -4.67 23.69 1.57
C ARG A 39 -3.95 24.97 2.01
N GLU A 40 -4.09 25.32 3.29
CA GLU A 40 -3.35 26.39 3.97
C GLU A 40 -1.83 26.20 3.96
N CYS A 41 -1.34 25.00 3.58
CA CYS A 41 0.07 24.74 3.34
C CYS A 41 0.58 25.43 2.07
N GLU A 42 -0.26 25.72 1.08
CA GLU A 42 0.19 26.39 -0.15
C GLU A 42 0.85 27.74 0.19
N GLY A 43 2.12 27.90 -0.18
CA GLY A 43 2.87 29.12 0.13
C GLY A 43 3.42 29.22 1.56
N TYR A 44 3.17 28.24 2.44
CA TYR A 44 3.56 28.32 3.85
C TYR A 44 5.09 28.27 4.02
N ALA A 45 5.65 29.20 4.80
CA ALA A 45 7.10 29.31 5.03
C ALA A 45 7.70 28.14 5.85
N GLY A 46 6.86 27.36 6.53
CA GLY A 46 7.31 26.32 7.45
C GLY A 46 7.61 26.86 8.86
N ARG A 47 7.91 25.94 9.77
CA ARG A 47 8.42 26.17 11.14
C ARG A 47 9.27 24.97 11.54
N ILE A 48 9.92 25.01 12.70
CA ILE A 48 10.87 23.98 13.14
C ILE A 48 10.35 22.53 13.02
N ASN A 49 9.05 22.33 13.26
CA ASN A 49 8.37 21.03 13.19
C ASN A 49 7.34 20.94 12.04
N PHE A 50 7.44 21.81 11.02
CA PHE A 50 6.55 21.81 9.86
C PHE A 50 7.31 22.26 8.61
N PRO A 51 7.49 21.41 7.58
CA PRO A 51 8.31 21.74 6.43
C PRO A 51 7.75 22.93 5.65
N ALA A 52 8.64 23.69 5.02
CA ALA A 52 8.27 24.74 4.09
C ALA A 52 7.51 24.17 2.87
N ARG A 53 6.57 24.97 2.38
CA ARG A 53 5.66 24.67 1.26
C ARG A 53 5.48 25.91 0.35
N GLN A 54 6.46 26.82 0.35
CA GLN A 54 6.46 28.08 -0.41
C GLN A 54 6.24 27.89 -1.92
N ASN A 55 6.86 26.85 -2.48
CA ASN A 55 6.76 26.51 -3.90
C ASN A 55 5.67 25.47 -4.18
N HIS A 56 4.97 24.98 -3.16
CA HIS A 56 3.88 24.04 -3.34
C HIS A 56 2.73 24.74 -4.06
N ARG A 57 2.10 24.07 -5.02
CA ARG A 57 0.93 24.59 -5.73
C ARG A 57 -0.20 23.57 -5.70
N VAL A 58 -1.40 24.07 -5.46
CA VAL A 58 -2.62 23.29 -5.32
C VAL A 58 -3.63 23.73 -6.38
N ILE A 59 -4.15 22.75 -7.12
CA ILE A 59 -5.17 22.96 -8.15
C ILE A 59 -6.53 22.58 -7.55
N PRO A 60 -7.52 23.49 -7.48
CA PRO A 60 -8.85 23.14 -7.03
C PRO A 60 -9.55 22.25 -8.07
N VAL A 61 -10.17 21.17 -7.61
CA VAL A 61 -10.96 20.23 -8.42
C VAL A 61 -12.27 19.90 -7.71
N LYS A 62 -13.28 19.45 -8.46
CA LYS A 62 -14.52 18.95 -7.88
C LYS A 62 -14.58 17.44 -7.99
N ILE A 63 -14.79 16.75 -6.87
CA ILE A 63 -14.93 15.29 -6.84
C ILE A 63 -16.19 14.95 -6.07
N ASN A 64 -17.08 14.17 -6.69
CA ASN A 64 -18.39 13.79 -6.18
C ASN A 64 -19.18 15.02 -5.67
N ASN A 65 -19.18 16.10 -6.46
CA ASN A 65 -19.77 17.41 -6.13
C ASN A 65 -19.22 18.09 -4.86
N THR A 66 -18.07 17.65 -4.34
CA THR A 66 -17.39 18.26 -3.18
C THR A 66 -16.08 18.91 -3.61
N ASP A 67 -15.62 19.91 -2.85
CA ASP A 67 -14.39 20.63 -3.16
C ASP A 67 -13.16 19.84 -2.72
N TRP A 68 -12.25 19.62 -3.65
CA TRP A 68 -10.99 18.90 -3.47
C TRP A 68 -9.83 19.72 -4.03
N CYS A 69 -8.64 19.29 -3.66
CA CYS A 69 -7.39 19.89 -4.00
C CYS A 69 -6.49 18.82 -4.63
N PHE A 70 -5.94 19.11 -5.79
CA PHE A 70 -4.97 18.28 -6.48
C PHE A 70 -3.58 18.92 -6.37
N GLN A 71 -2.55 18.13 -6.07
CA GLN A 71 -1.17 18.59 -6.09
C GLN A 71 -0.23 17.47 -6.54
N TYR A 72 0.95 17.81 -7.07
CA TYR A 72 2.02 16.82 -7.21
C TYR A 72 2.66 16.54 -5.85
N SER A 73 3.00 15.28 -5.61
CA SER A 73 3.61 14.87 -4.35
C SER A 73 4.98 15.54 -4.19
N PRO A 74 5.29 16.10 -3.01
CA PRO A 74 6.64 16.59 -2.71
C PRO A 74 7.63 15.43 -2.50
N TYR A 75 7.13 14.19 -2.41
CA TYR A 75 7.89 12.95 -2.33
C TYR A 75 7.60 12.13 -3.60
N VAL A 76 8.34 12.40 -4.67
CA VAL A 76 8.12 11.80 -5.99
C VAL A 76 8.67 10.38 -5.99
N TYR A 77 7.81 9.40 -6.31
CA TYR A 77 8.20 8.00 -6.46
C TYR A 77 8.20 7.55 -7.93
N TYR A 78 7.37 8.20 -8.74
CA TYR A 78 7.27 8.03 -10.19
C TYR A 78 6.82 9.37 -10.78
N ASN A 79 7.03 9.55 -12.08
CA ASN A 79 6.63 10.76 -12.78
C ASN A 79 5.12 11.01 -12.63
N GLU A 80 4.70 12.26 -12.42
CA GLU A 80 3.30 12.64 -12.19
C GLU A 80 2.64 12.01 -10.95
N HIS A 81 3.41 11.54 -9.97
CA HIS A 81 2.87 11.16 -8.65
C HIS A 81 2.13 12.34 -8.02
N CYS A 82 0.81 12.20 -7.86
CA CYS A 82 -0.07 13.23 -7.33
C CYS A 82 -0.77 12.79 -6.02
N ILE A 83 -1.19 13.80 -5.25
CA ILE A 83 -2.02 13.67 -4.07
C ILE A 83 -3.30 14.47 -4.32
N VAL A 84 -4.44 13.86 -4.07
CA VAL A 84 -5.76 14.48 -4.24
C VAL A 84 -6.45 14.45 -2.88
N PHE A 85 -6.67 15.60 -2.27
CA PHE A 85 -7.11 15.68 -0.87
C PHE A 85 -8.33 16.58 -0.71
N ASN A 86 -9.15 16.27 0.29
CA ASN A 86 -10.38 17.00 0.55
C ASN A 86 -10.06 18.45 0.93
N ALA A 87 -10.78 19.45 0.41
CA ALA A 87 -10.49 20.84 0.77
C ALA A 87 -10.76 21.11 2.27
N LYS A 88 -11.61 20.30 2.91
CA LYS A 88 -11.85 20.32 4.35
C LYS A 88 -10.95 19.31 5.04
N HIS A 89 -10.33 19.72 6.14
CA HIS A 89 -9.60 18.81 7.02
C HIS A 89 -10.60 17.92 7.78
N MET A 90 -10.82 16.72 7.27
CA MET A 90 -11.64 15.69 7.88
C MET A 90 -10.95 14.33 7.79
N PRO A 91 -11.12 13.43 8.78
CA PRO A 91 -10.49 12.11 8.74
C PRO A 91 -10.85 11.32 7.49
N MET A 92 -9.93 10.47 7.06
CA MET A 92 -10.14 9.53 5.96
C MET A 92 -11.13 8.45 6.40
N ALA A 93 -11.93 7.96 5.45
CA ALA A 93 -12.81 6.82 5.64
C ALA A 93 -12.91 6.00 4.35
N ILE A 94 -13.05 4.68 4.48
CA ILE A 94 -13.41 3.79 3.38
C ILE A 94 -14.91 3.49 3.48
N ASN A 95 -15.68 3.92 2.49
CA ASN A 95 -17.11 3.68 2.40
C ASN A 95 -17.57 3.77 0.92
N ARG A 96 -18.88 3.63 0.69
CA ARG A 96 -19.49 3.80 -0.64
C ARG A 96 -19.05 5.09 -1.35
N ASP A 97 -19.00 6.21 -0.63
CA ASP A 97 -18.63 7.50 -1.22
C ASP A 97 -17.15 7.55 -1.60
N THR A 98 -16.28 6.77 -0.94
CA THR A 98 -14.89 6.58 -1.38
C THR A 98 -14.85 6.05 -2.81
N PHE A 99 -15.63 5.00 -3.14
CA PHE A 99 -15.67 4.46 -4.50
C PHE A 99 -16.21 5.46 -5.51
N LYS A 100 -17.25 6.24 -5.15
CA LYS A 100 -17.76 7.33 -6.00
C LYS A 100 -16.68 8.36 -6.30
N LYS A 101 -15.96 8.82 -5.27
CA LYS A 101 -14.91 9.82 -5.42
C LYS A 101 -13.77 9.33 -6.31
N LEU A 102 -13.30 8.10 -6.11
CA LEU A 102 -12.24 7.52 -6.92
C LEU A 102 -12.66 7.38 -8.40
N LEU A 103 -13.88 6.89 -8.64
CA LEU A 103 -14.39 6.70 -10.01
C LEU A 103 -14.72 8.03 -10.71
N ASP A 104 -15.21 9.03 -9.98
CA ASP A 104 -15.41 10.38 -10.53
C ASP A 104 -14.06 11.03 -10.91
N PHE A 105 -13.04 10.89 -10.07
CA PHE A 105 -11.70 11.40 -10.39
C PHE A 105 -11.13 10.79 -11.67
N VAL A 106 -11.15 9.46 -11.83
CA VAL A 106 -10.66 8.83 -13.08
C VAL A 106 -11.57 9.08 -14.27
N GLY A 107 -12.82 9.48 -14.04
CA GLY A 107 -13.70 10.00 -15.09
C GLY A 107 -13.18 11.35 -15.65
N GLN A 108 -12.68 12.22 -14.77
CA GLN A 108 -12.10 13.52 -15.15
C GLN A 108 -10.67 13.41 -15.66
N PHE A 109 -9.87 12.49 -15.09
CA PHE A 109 -8.45 12.28 -15.43
C PHE A 109 -8.22 10.82 -15.88
N PRO A 110 -8.69 10.44 -17.08
CA PRO A 110 -8.76 9.03 -17.50
C PRO A 110 -7.41 8.34 -17.74
N HIS A 111 -6.33 9.13 -17.85
CA HIS A 111 -4.95 8.64 -18.01
C HIS A 111 -4.28 8.37 -16.65
N TYR A 112 -4.91 8.77 -15.54
CA TYR A 112 -4.39 8.55 -14.19
C TYR A 112 -5.10 7.38 -13.53
N PHE A 113 -4.38 6.71 -12.62
CA PHE A 113 -5.01 5.94 -11.56
C PHE A 113 -5.17 6.81 -10.31
N VAL A 114 -6.05 6.42 -9.39
CA VAL A 114 -6.15 7.02 -8.06
C VAL A 114 -6.58 5.97 -7.05
N GLY A 115 -6.04 6.01 -5.84
CA GLY A 115 -6.41 5.08 -4.78
C GLY A 115 -6.33 5.70 -3.39
N SER A 116 -6.95 5.02 -2.44
CA SER A 116 -6.90 5.38 -1.02
C SER A 116 -6.07 4.36 -0.24
N ASN A 117 -5.29 4.82 0.74
CA ASN A 117 -4.83 3.91 1.79
C ASN A 117 -6.04 3.43 2.61
N ALA A 118 -5.89 2.30 3.30
CA ALA A 118 -6.88 1.82 4.26
C ALA A 118 -7.04 2.78 5.45
N ASP A 119 -8.27 2.86 5.99
CA ASP A 119 -8.67 3.76 7.10
C ASP A 119 -8.37 3.20 8.49
N LEU A 120 -7.92 1.95 8.58
CA LEU A 120 -7.48 1.33 9.82
C LEU A 120 -5.97 1.51 10.06
N PRO A 121 -5.52 1.59 11.33
CA PRO A 121 -4.09 1.63 11.65
C PRO A 121 -3.38 0.36 11.18
N ILE A 122 -2.04 0.40 11.11
CA ILE A 122 -1.15 -0.70 10.66
C ILE A 122 -1.20 -0.97 9.14
N VAL A 123 -2.38 -0.94 8.52
CA VAL A 123 -2.57 -1.38 7.12
C VAL A 123 -2.44 -0.27 6.05
N GLY A 124 -1.56 0.73 6.26
CA GLY A 124 -0.99 1.52 5.15
C GLY A 124 -1.12 3.06 5.20
N GLY A 125 -1.95 3.64 6.05
CA GLY A 125 -2.07 5.10 6.15
C GLY A 125 -0.96 5.75 6.99
N SER A 126 -0.18 6.68 6.41
CA SER A 126 0.73 7.56 7.19
C SER A 126 0.04 8.83 7.72
N ILE A 127 -1.10 9.22 7.13
CA ILE A 127 -1.90 10.41 7.51
C ILE A 127 -3.37 10.00 7.51
N LEU A 128 -3.90 9.64 8.68
CA LEU A 128 -5.32 9.25 8.81
C LEU A 128 -6.24 10.45 9.11
N SER A 129 -5.66 11.60 9.45
CA SER A 129 -6.41 12.77 9.92
C SER A 129 -7.04 13.60 8.80
N HIS A 130 -6.62 13.41 7.54
CA HIS A 130 -7.12 14.19 6.40
C HIS A 130 -7.42 13.25 5.22
N ASP A 131 -8.67 13.22 4.76
CA ASP A 131 -9.17 12.46 3.61
C ASP A 131 -8.39 12.83 2.33
N HIS A 132 -7.67 11.86 1.79
CA HIS A 132 -6.82 12.04 0.61
C HIS A 132 -6.58 10.73 -0.13
N PHE A 133 -6.24 10.86 -1.40
CA PHE A 133 -5.90 9.80 -2.32
C PHE A 133 -4.51 10.05 -2.91
N GLN A 134 -3.84 8.97 -3.34
CA GLN A 134 -2.62 9.06 -4.15
C GLN A 134 -2.92 8.51 -5.53
N GLY A 135 -2.32 9.12 -6.54
CA GLY A 135 -2.57 8.78 -7.93
C GLY A 135 -1.46 9.28 -8.85
N GLY A 136 -1.69 9.16 -10.15
CA GLY A 136 -0.80 9.69 -11.17
C GLY A 136 -0.81 8.85 -12.43
N ASN A 137 0.07 9.19 -13.36
CA ASN A 137 0.22 8.48 -14.63
C ASN A 137 1.32 7.43 -14.54
N TYR A 138 0.97 6.26 -14.01
CA TYR A 138 1.91 5.16 -13.89
C TYR A 138 1.20 3.81 -13.92
N THR A 139 1.83 2.83 -14.57
CA THR A 139 1.29 1.47 -14.67
C THR A 139 2.13 0.51 -13.82
N PHE A 140 1.70 0.33 -12.58
CA PHE A 140 2.32 -0.62 -11.63
C PHE A 140 2.15 -2.08 -12.04
N ALA A 141 2.98 -2.95 -11.46
CA ALA A 141 2.93 -4.40 -11.62
C ALA A 141 1.54 -4.98 -11.35
N MET A 142 0.89 -4.62 -10.24
CA MET A 142 -0.46 -5.10 -9.90
C MET A 142 -1.50 -4.70 -10.95
N ALA A 143 -1.35 -3.53 -11.59
CA ALA A 143 -2.27 -3.11 -12.64
C ALA A 143 -2.16 -4.02 -13.89
N LYS A 144 -0.98 -4.59 -14.15
CA LYS A 144 -0.73 -5.54 -15.25
C LYS A 144 -1.08 -6.98 -14.88
N ALA A 145 -1.18 -7.30 -13.59
CA ALA A 145 -1.46 -8.65 -13.11
C ALA A 145 -2.77 -9.18 -13.70
N PRO A 146 -2.78 -10.41 -14.24
CA PRO A 146 -3.97 -11.00 -14.82
C PRO A 146 -4.97 -11.42 -13.73
N VAL A 147 -6.23 -11.55 -14.11
CA VAL A 147 -7.22 -12.29 -13.31
C VAL A 147 -6.84 -13.77 -13.38
N GLU A 148 -6.64 -14.38 -12.22
CA GLU A 148 -6.30 -15.79 -12.07
C GLU A 148 -7.55 -16.65 -11.86
N TYR A 149 -8.48 -16.17 -11.04
CA TYR A 149 -9.75 -16.86 -10.78
C TYR A 149 -10.93 -15.90 -11.03
N PRO A 150 -11.73 -16.12 -12.09
CA PRO A 150 -12.95 -15.37 -12.31
C PRO A 150 -13.93 -15.52 -11.14
N LEU A 151 -14.63 -14.45 -10.80
CA LEU A 151 -15.67 -14.42 -9.78
C LEU A 151 -16.99 -13.96 -10.41
N MET A 152 -18.10 -14.51 -9.92
CA MET A 152 -19.44 -14.09 -10.28
C MET A 152 -20.20 -13.66 -9.03
N PHE A 153 -20.89 -12.53 -9.09
CA PHE A 153 -21.72 -12.02 -8.02
C PHE A 153 -23.16 -11.90 -8.53
N ALA A 154 -24.10 -12.50 -7.80
CA ALA A 154 -25.50 -12.52 -8.21
C ALA A 154 -26.06 -11.09 -8.32
N GLY A 155 -26.74 -10.82 -9.44
CA GLY A 155 -27.28 -9.50 -9.76
C GLY A 155 -26.22 -8.50 -10.22
N PHE A 156 -25.01 -8.95 -10.58
CA PHE A 156 -23.90 -8.17 -11.15
C PHE A 156 -23.26 -8.88 -12.35
N GLU A 157 -24.08 -9.56 -13.16
CA GLU A 157 -23.64 -10.29 -14.36
C GLU A 157 -23.01 -9.37 -15.43
N ASP A 158 -23.28 -8.07 -15.36
CA ASP A 158 -22.69 -7.01 -16.19
C ASP A 158 -21.31 -6.53 -15.72
N VAL A 159 -20.85 -6.95 -14.54
CA VAL A 159 -19.55 -6.59 -13.98
C VAL A 159 -18.59 -7.77 -14.08
N SER A 160 -17.47 -7.59 -14.77
CA SER A 160 -16.38 -8.56 -14.77
C SER A 160 -15.65 -8.50 -13.43
N ALA A 161 -15.51 -9.63 -12.74
CA ALA A 161 -14.82 -9.69 -11.46
C ALA A 161 -13.85 -10.88 -11.38
N GLY A 162 -12.81 -10.76 -10.58
CA GLY A 162 -11.90 -11.88 -10.34
C GLY A 162 -10.79 -11.61 -9.34
N ILE A 163 -10.20 -12.70 -8.84
CA ILE A 163 -9.01 -12.69 -7.99
C ILE A 163 -7.78 -12.49 -8.89
N LEU A 164 -6.92 -11.52 -8.57
CA LEU A 164 -5.69 -11.29 -9.32
C LEU A 164 -4.58 -12.30 -8.97
N LYS A 165 -3.72 -12.58 -9.95
CA LYS A 165 -2.42 -13.24 -9.71
C LYS A 165 -1.45 -12.27 -9.03
N TRP A 166 -1.67 -12.00 -7.75
CA TRP A 166 -0.95 -11.01 -6.95
C TRP A 166 -0.72 -11.54 -5.52
N PRO A 167 0.40 -11.19 -4.83
CA PRO A 167 0.72 -11.71 -3.49
C PRO A 167 -0.29 -11.29 -2.42
N MET A 168 -0.89 -10.10 -2.57
CA MET A 168 -1.98 -9.65 -1.71
C MET A 168 -3.34 -10.09 -2.25
N SER A 169 -4.33 -10.18 -1.36
CA SER A 169 -5.69 -10.60 -1.71
C SER A 169 -6.45 -9.47 -2.39
N VAL A 170 -6.54 -9.51 -3.73
CA VAL A 170 -7.15 -8.47 -4.55
C VAL A 170 -8.32 -9.02 -5.36
N ILE A 171 -9.47 -8.36 -5.26
CA ILE A 171 -10.60 -8.53 -6.18
C ILE A 171 -10.57 -7.37 -7.18
N ARG A 172 -10.39 -7.66 -8.47
CA ARG A 172 -10.55 -6.67 -9.54
C ARG A 172 -11.98 -6.69 -10.05
N LEU A 173 -12.58 -5.51 -10.16
CA LEU A 173 -13.87 -5.28 -10.80
C LEU A 173 -13.68 -4.44 -12.05
N SER A 174 -14.43 -4.71 -13.12
CA SER A 174 -14.43 -3.92 -14.34
C SER A 174 -15.81 -3.85 -14.98
N ALA A 175 -16.26 -2.65 -15.33
CA ALA A 175 -17.53 -2.40 -16.01
C ALA A 175 -17.47 -1.07 -16.80
N GLU A 176 -18.33 -0.94 -17.79
CA GLU A 176 -18.55 0.34 -18.51
C GLU A 176 -19.30 1.34 -17.63
N ASN A 177 -20.27 0.86 -16.84
CA ASN A 177 -21.05 1.70 -15.93
C ASN A 177 -20.38 1.80 -14.54
N PRO A 178 -19.82 2.97 -14.15
CA PRO A 178 -19.18 3.12 -12.85
C PRO A 178 -20.15 2.95 -11.67
N CYS A 179 -21.46 3.22 -11.84
CA CYS A 179 -22.45 3.02 -10.77
C CYS A 179 -22.53 1.55 -10.34
N ARG A 180 -22.37 0.62 -11.28
CA ARG A 180 -22.39 -0.83 -11.03
C ARG A 180 -21.17 -1.28 -10.24
N LEU A 181 -20.00 -0.69 -10.53
CA LEU A 181 -18.79 -0.88 -9.73
C LEU A 181 -18.96 -0.38 -8.31
N ILE A 182 -19.55 0.81 -8.14
CA ILE A 182 -19.80 1.39 -6.81
C ILE A 182 -20.71 0.49 -5.99
N GLU A 183 -21.80 0.00 -6.59
CA GLU A 183 -22.74 -0.91 -5.93
C GLU A 183 -22.10 -2.22 -5.49
N LEU A 184 -21.36 -2.89 -6.39
CA LEU A 184 -20.71 -4.15 -6.05
C LEU A 184 -19.56 -3.97 -5.05
N ALA A 185 -18.77 -2.91 -5.19
CA ALA A 185 -17.66 -2.64 -4.27
C ALA A 185 -18.14 -2.33 -2.86
N ASP A 186 -19.25 -1.59 -2.73
CA ASP A 186 -19.89 -1.32 -1.44
C ASP A 186 -20.42 -2.61 -0.79
N LYS A 187 -21.04 -3.48 -1.59
CA LYS A 187 -21.49 -4.80 -1.15
C LYS A 187 -20.33 -5.67 -0.64
N ILE A 188 -19.23 -5.73 -1.39
CA ILE A 188 -18.00 -6.44 -0.99
C ILE A 188 -17.42 -5.83 0.29
N LEU A 189 -17.35 -4.50 0.39
CA LEU A 189 -16.83 -3.81 1.58
C LEU A 189 -17.66 -4.12 2.82
N VAL A 190 -18.98 -4.06 2.73
CA VAL A 190 -19.89 -4.38 3.84
C VAL A 190 -19.74 -5.83 4.26
N SER A 191 -19.72 -6.78 3.30
CA SER A 191 -19.49 -8.18 3.59
C SER A 191 -18.12 -8.42 4.24
N TRP A 192 -17.06 -7.80 3.71
CA TRP A 192 -15.69 -7.93 4.23
C TRP A 192 -15.58 -7.41 5.66
N ARG A 193 -16.17 -6.25 5.96
CA ARG A 193 -16.14 -5.65 7.30
C ARG A 193 -16.73 -6.55 8.38
N GLY A 194 -17.73 -7.36 8.04
CA GLY A 194 -18.36 -8.32 8.95
C GLY A 194 -17.84 -9.75 8.83
N TYR A 195 -16.81 -10.01 8.01
CA TYR A 195 -16.36 -11.37 7.70
C TYR A 195 -15.33 -11.89 8.72
N THR A 196 -15.63 -13.04 9.31
CA THR A 196 -14.70 -13.82 10.14
C THR A 196 -14.51 -15.21 9.52
N ASP A 197 -13.27 -15.63 9.38
CA ASP A 197 -12.86 -16.99 9.02
C ASP A 197 -11.67 -17.38 9.91
N GLU A 198 -11.95 -18.06 11.01
CA GLU A 198 -10.94 -18.49 11.98
C GLU A 198 -9.90 -19.42 11.36
N SER A 199 -10.28 -20.21 10.35
CA SER A 199 -9.35 -21.11 9.66
C SER A 199 -8.27 -20.36 8.87
N ALA A 200 -8.58 -19.13 8.47
CA ALA A 200 -7.65 -18.22 7.81
C ALA A 200 -7.08 -17.15 8.78
N PHE A 201 -7.37 -17.25 10.08
CA PHE A 201 -7.03 -16.25 11.10
C PHE A 201 -7.56 -14.85 10.77
N ILE A 202 -8.71 -14.76 10.11
CA ILE A 202 -9.38 -13.50 9.78
C ILE A 202 -10.50 -13.30 10.78
N TYR A 203 -10.42 -12.21 11.54
CA TYR A 203 -11.48 -11.78 12.45
C TYR A 203 -11.97 -10.41 12.03
N ALA A 204 -13.28 -10.24 11.91
CA ALA A 204 -13.89 -8.94 11.62
C ALA A 204 -13.67 -7.93 12.76
N GLU A 205 -13.74 -8.41 14.01
CA GLU A 205 -13.67 -7.62 15.22
C GLU A 205 -13.10 -8.46 16.38
N THR A 206 -12.28 -7.84 17.24
CA THR A 206 -11.92 -8.41 18.54
C THR A 206 -12.04 -7.33 19.61
N GLU A 207 -12.61 -7.65 20.77
CA GLU A 207 -12.79 -6.70 21.89
C GLU A 207 -13.51 -5.38 21.50
N GLY A 208 -14.37 -5.39 20.49
CA GLY A 208 -15.05 -4.19 19.98
C GLY A 208 -14.24 -3.39 18.95
N GLU A 209 -13.00 -3.78 18.65
CA GLU A 209 -12.15 -3.13 17.65
C GLU A 209 -12.26 -3.81 16.27
N PRO A 210 -12.68 -3.09 15.22
CA PRO A 210 -12.82 -3.65 13.89
C PRO A 210 -11.46 -3.81 13.20
N HIS A 211 -11.30 -4.90 12.44
CA HIS A 211 -10.04 -5.23 11.79
C HIS A 211 -10.05 -5.23 10.27
N ASN A 212 -11.22 -5.43 9.64
CA ASN A 212 -11.32 -5.56 8.20
C ASN A 212 -11.55 -4.21 7.50
N THR A 213 -10.75 -3.94 6.46
CA THR A 213 -10.94 -2.78 5.57
C THR A 213 -10.37 -3.06 4.17
N ILE A 214 -10.45 -2.10 3.26
CA ILE A 214 -10.01 -2.22 1.88
C ILE A 214 -9.08 -1.06 1.52
N THR A 215 -8.06 -1.34 0.72
CA THR A 215 -7.32 -0.34 -0.06
C THR A 215 -7.88 -0.36 -1.49
N PRO A 216 -8.73 0.62 -1.87
CA PRO A 216 -9.30 0.69 -3.22
C PRO A 216 -8.43 1.49 -4.19
N ILE A 217 -8.32 1.00 -5.43
CA ILE A 217 -7.61 1.67 -6.53
C ILE A 217 -8.49 1.69 -7.77
N ALA A 218 -8.81 2.89 -8.26
CA ALA A 218 -9.54 3.09 -9.50
C ALA A 218 -8.61 3.47 -10.65
N ARG A 219 -8.98 3.05 -11.86
CA ARG A 219 -8.38 3.51 -13.13
C ARG A 219 -9.37 3.34 -14.27
N LYS A 220 -9.11 3.97 -15.41
CA LYS A 220 -9.88 3.77 -16.65
C LYS A 220 -9.03 3.03 -17.70
N ARG A 221 -9.64 2.11 -18.45
CA ARG A 221 -9.03 1.40 -19.58
C ARG A 221 -9.97 1.43 -20.78
N GLY A 222 -9.67 2.28 -21.76
CA GLY A 222 -10.59 2.55 -22.86
C GLY A 222 -11.91 3.07 -22.28
N ASP A 223 -13.02 2.41 -22.62
CA ASP A 223 -14.36 2.78 -22.16
C ASP A 223 -14.76 2.16 -20.82
N ARG A 224 -13.93 1.28 -20.26
CA ARG A 224 -14.21 0.59 -19.01
C ARG A 224 -13.53 1.25 -17.83
N CYS A 225 -14.23 1.32 -16.71
CA CYS A 225 -13.63 1.61 -15.42
C CYS A 225 -13.17 0.30 -14.77
N GLU A 226 -12.07 0.36 -14.03
CA GLU A 226 -11.59 -0.71 -13.17
C GLU A 226 -11.53 -0.23 -11.72
N LEU A 227 -11.84 -1.13 -10.80
CA LEU A 227 -11.67 -0.91 -9.38
C LEU A 227 -11.03 -2.16 -8.75
N ASP A 228 -9.79 -2.03 -8.29
CA ASP A 228 -9.10 -3.04 -7.53
C ASP A 228 -9.39 -2.85 -6.04
N LEU A 229 -9.90 -3.91 -5.39
CA LEU A 229 -10.21 -3.95 -3.97
C LEU A 229 -9.21 -4.86 -3.27
N VAL A 230 -8.20 -4.26 -2.63
CA VAL A 230 -7.21 -5.02 -1.86
C VAL A 230 -7.72 -5.20 -0.45
N LEU A 231 -8.01 -6.44 -0.07
CA LEU A 231 -8.53 -6.78 1.26
C LEU A 231 -7.41 -6.64 2.30
N ARG A 232 -7.70 -5.95 3.40
CA ARG A 232 -6.75 -5.67 4.49
C ARG A 232 -7.37 -6.09 5.82
N ASN A 233 -6.51 -6.56 6.73
CA ASN A 233 -6.87 -6.83 8.11
C ASN A 233 -5.71 -6.38 9.03
N ASN A 234 -6.02 -5.66 10.11
CA ASN A 234 -5.00 -5.10 11.02
C ASN A 234 -4.86 -5.85 12.35
N ILE A 235 -5.38 -7.07 12.47
CA ILE A 235 -5.32 -7.88 13.68
C ILE A 235 -3.86 -8.07 14.11
N THR A 236 -3.63 -8.01 15.42
CA THR A 236 -2.31 -8.23 16.02
C THR A 236 -2.36 -9.41 16.98
N THR A 237 -1.20 -10.01 17.24
CA THR A 237 -1.02 -11.02 18.30
C THR A 237 0.19 -10.66 19.13
N LYS A 238 0.42 -11.39 20.23
CA LYS A 238 1.66 -11.24 21.02
C LYS A 238 2.91 -11.54 20.19
N GLU A 239 2.81 -12.50 19.27
CA GLU A 239 3.87 -12.89 18.34
C GLU A 239 4.06 -11.86 17.22
N HIS A 240 2.97 -11.30 16.70
CA HIS A 240 2.97 -10.29 15.65
C HIS A 240 2.35 -8.97 16.13
N PRO A 241 3.07 -8.20 16.98
CA PRO A 241 2.55 -6.96 17.55
C PRO A 241 2.42 -5.82 16.53
N LEU A 242 3.04 -5.97 15.35
CA LEU A 242 2.91 -5.03 14.23
C LEU A 242 1.84 -5.46 13.22
N GLY A 243 1.07 -6.51 13.50
CA GLY A 243 0.04 -7.04 12.62
C GLY A 243 0.38 -8.43 12.10
N VAL A 244 -0.61 -9.33 12.10
CA VAL A 244 -0.49 -10.67 11.51
C VAL A 244 -0.32 -10.57 10.00
N PHE A 245 -1.05 -9.64 9.36
CA PHE A 245 -0.99 -9.37 7.94
C PHE A 245 -0.11 -8.15 7.62
N HIS A 246 1.12 -8.18 8.14
CA HIS A 246 2.16 -7.16 8.00
C HIS A 246 3.53 -7.85 7.93
N PRO A 247 4.60 -7.26 7.38
CA PRO A 247 5.94 -7.82 7.45
C PRO A 247 6.35 -8.26 8.86
N HIS A 248 6.84 -9.49 8.96
CA HIS A 248 7.31 -10.07 10.22
C HIS A 248 8.79 -9.75 10.45
N ALA A 249 9.29 -10.09 11.64
CA ALA A 249 10.56 -9.62 12.18
C ALA A 249 11.76 -9.93 11.25
N GLU A 250 11.75 -11.09 10.62
CA GLU A 250 12.76 -11.56 9.70
C GLU A 250 12.87 -10.72 8.42
N LEU A 251 11.86 -9.90 8.08
CA LEU A 251 11.88 -9.02 6.90
C LEU A 251 12.19 -7.55 7.27
N HIS A 252 12.24 -7.21 8.56
CA HIS A 252 12.39 -5.83 9.03
C HIS A 252 13.76 -5.22 8.71
N HIS A 253 14.77 -6.06 8.43
CA HIS A 253 16.07 -5.58 7.98
C HIS A 253 15.94 -4.80 6.65
N ILE A 254 15.02 -5.19 5.76
CA ILE A 254 14.69 -4.42 4.54
C ILE A 254 13.51 -3.47 4.77
N LYS A 255 12.35 -3.98 5.25
CA LYS A 255 11.13 -3.18 5.32
C LYS A 255 10.32 -3.50 6.58
N LYS A 256 10.35 -2.54 7.52
CA LYS A 256 9.58 -2.60 8.77
C LYS A 256 8.27 -1.79 8.72
N GLU A 257 8.25 -0.70 7.95
CA GLU A 257 7.12 0.24 7.90
C GLU A 257 5.85 -0.38 7.28
N ASN A 258 4.69 0.22 7.58
CA ASN A 258 3.39 -0.10 7.00
C ASN A 258 3.44 -0.14 5.46
N ILE A 259 2.77 -1.14 4.88
CA ILE A 259 2.62 -1.28 3.42
C ILE A 259 1.48 -0.37 2.95
N GLY A 260 1.85 0.77 2.38
CA GLY A 260 0.95 1.77 1.81
C GLY A 260 0.52 1.43 0.39
N LEU A 261 -0.40 2.24 -0.15
CA LEU A 261 -1.01 2.07 -1.46
C LEU A 261 -0.01 1.83 -2.60
N ILE A 262 1.11 2.54 -2.63
CA ILE A 262 2.11 2.42 -3.70
C ILE A 262 2.84 1.07 -3.62
N GLU A 263 3.18 0.63 -2.41
CA GLU A 263 3.81 -0.66 -2.16
C GLU A 263 2.86 -1.81 -2.48
N VAL A 264 1.58 -1.69 -2.10
CA VAL A 264 0.50 -2.64 -2.45
C VAL A 264 0.45 -2.90 -3.96
N MET A 265 0.66 -1.86 -4.77
CA MET A 265 0.61 -1.97 -6.24
C MET A 265 1.90 -2.53 -6.86
N GLY A 266 2.99 -2.65 -6.10
CA GLY A 266 4.24 -3.29 -6.54
C GLY A 266 5.44 -2.38 -6.68
N LEU A 267 5.43 -1.17 -6.09
CA LEU A 267 6.63 -0.33 -6.00
C LEU A 267 7.14 -0.27 -4.56
N ALA A 268 8.27 -0.92 -4.32
CA ALA A 268 8.95 -0.95 -3.03
C ALA A 268 9.52 0.42 -2.67
N VAL A 269 8.91 1.10 -1.71
CA VAL A 269 9.44 2.35 -1.15
C VAL A 269 10.29 2.01 0.06
N LEU A 270 11.61 1.95 -0.15
CA LEU A 270 12.59 1.52 0.84
C LEU A 270 13.14 2.70 1.67
N PRO A 271 13.49 2.47 2.95
CA PRO A 271 14.03 3.51 3.82
C PRO A 271 15.42 3.98 3.39
N ALA A 272 15.72 5.27 3.63
CA ALA A 272 16.98 5.91 3.25
C ALA A 272 18.24 5.16 3.72
N ARG A 273 18.18 4.54 4.92
CA ARG A 273 19.30 3.78 5.50
C ARG A 273 19.81 2.67 4.60
N LEU A 274 18.94 2.02 3.82
CA LEU A 274 19.33 0.92 2.94
C LEU A 274 20.30 1.36 1.86
N LYS A 275 20.31 2.64 1.46
CA LYS A 275 21.31 3.13 0.50
C LYS A 275 22.74 2.94 1.03
N THR A 276 22.96 3.31 2.29
CA THR A 276 24.27 3.18 2.93
C THR A 276 24.55 1.73 3.31
N GLU A 277 23.56 1.04 3.89
CA GLU A 277 23.70 -0.36 4.30
C GLU A 277 24.01 -1.27 3.10
N MET A 278 23.33 -1.10 1.96
CA MET A 278 23.62 -1.92 0.77
C MET A 278 25.00 -1.63 0.19
N ALA A 279 25.47 -0.38 0.22
CA ALA A 279 26.83 -0.05 -0.22
C ALA A 279 27.88 -0.74 0.65
N GLN A 280 27.68 -0.79 1.97
CA GLN A 280 28.57 -1.48 2.90
C GLN A 280 28.48 -3.00 2.78
N LEU A 281 27.28 -3.56 2.54
CA LEU A 281 27.10 -4.99 2.28
C LEU A 281 27.83 -5.45 1.03
N LYS A 282 27.81 -4.66 -0.06
CA LYS A 282 28.56 -4.99 -1.29
C LYS A 282 30.04 -5.26 -0.97
N CYS A 283 30.70 -4.36 -0.23
CA CYS A 283 32.09 -4.53 0.18
C CYS A 283 32.25 -5.74 1.11
N ALA A 284 31.43 -5.85 2.15
CA ALA A 284 31.57 -6.92 3.14
C ALA A 284 31.38 -8.32 2.53
N ILE A 285 30.45 -8.48 1.58
CA ILE A 285 30.20 -9.76 0.91
C ILE A 285 31.36 -10.13 -0.02
N THR A 286 31.85 -9.18 -0.82
CA THR A 286 32.95 -9.41 -1.78
C THR A 286 34.29 -9.67 -1.09
N GLU A 287 34.54 -9.02 0.06
CA GLU A 287 35.71 -9.25 0.91
C GLU A 287 35.57 -10.49 1.83
N ASN A 288 34.42 -11.17 1.78
CA ASN A 288 34.04 -12.27 2.67
C ASN A 288 34.20 -11.95 4.18
N ARG A 289 33.91 -10.69 4.55
CA ARG A 289 33.93 -10.20 5.93
C ARG A 289 32.72 -10.74 6.70
N ASP A 290 32.92 -11.16 7.95
CA ASP A 290 31.82 -11.44 8.87
C ASP A 290 31.20 -10.11 9.35
N ILE A 291 29.88 -10.00 9.26
CA ILE A 291 29.11 -8.80 9.60
C ILE A 291 28.28 -8.96 10.86
N ARG A 292 28.33 -10.12 11.54
CA ARG A 292 27.50 -10.39 12.73
C ARG A 292 27.81 -9.47 13.90
N ASP A 293 29.05 -9.00 14.01
CA ASP A 293 29.48 -8.05 15.04
C ASP A 293 29.44 -6.59 14.56
N ASP A 294 29.00 -6.33 13.32
CA ASP A 294 28.89 -4.97 12.77
C ASP A 294 27.59 -4.32 13.24
N GLU A 295 27.68 -3.24 14.02
CA GLU A 295 26.51 -2.55 14.62
C GLU A 295 25.44 -2.15 13.58
N THR A 296 25.86 -1.86 12.35
CA THR A 296 24.96 -1.43 11.27
C THR A 296 24.45 -2.63 10.47
N LEU A 297 25.33 -3.59 10.17
CA LEU A 297 25.05 -4.66 9.22
C LEU A 297 24.58 -5.97 9.85
N ALA A 298 24.74 -6.17 11.16
CA ALA A 298 24.41 -7.43 11.85
C ALA A 298 23.00 -7.93 11.57
N LYS A 299 22.02 -7.02 11.44
CA LYS A 299 20.62 -7.34 11.11
C LYS A 299 20.42 -7.97 9.72
N HIS A 300 21.43 -7.91 8.85
CA HIS A 300 21.44 -8.51 7.53
C HIS A 300 22.20 -9.84 7.49
N ALA A 301 22.86 -10.25 8.58
CA ALA A 301 23.80 -11.37 8.56
C ALA A 301 23.17 -12.69 8.09
N ASP A 302 22.02 -13.05 8.64
CA ASP A 302 21.33 -14.30 8.25
C ASP A 302 20.91 -14.27 6.77
N TRP A 303 20.42 -13.13 6.29
CA TRP A 303 20.09 -12.94 4.87
C TRP A 303 21.33 -13.01 3.97
N VAL A 304 22.46 -12.45 4.40
CA VAL A 304 23.72 -12.56 3.66
C VAL A 304 24.22 -14.00 3.59
N ASP A 305 24.05 -14.78 4.66
CA ASP A 305 24.42 -16.20 4.66
C ASP A 305 23.55 -16.99 3.66
N GLU A 306 22.24 -16.70 3.59
CA GLU A 306 21.36 -17.26 2.56
C GLU A 306 21.82 -16.90 1.13
N ILE A 307 22.20 -15.64 0.90
CA ILE A 307 22.72 -15.18 -0.40
C ILE A 307 24.00 -15.95 -0.77
N LYS A 308 24.96 -16.04 0.15
CA LYS A 308 26.23 -16.76 -0.08
C LYS A 308 26.03 -18.25 -0.37
N GLN A 309 24.98 -18.86 0.17
CA GLN A 309 24.63 -20.26 -0.13
C GLN A 309 23.93 -20.40 -1.49
N LYS A 310 23.12 -19.41 -1.88
CA LYS A 310 22.32 -19.43 -3.11
C LYS A 310 23.14 -19.13 -4.36
N TYR A 311 24.10 -18.20 -4.29
CA TYR A 311 24.93 -17.79 -5.42
C TYR A 311 26.35 -18.33 -5.28
N SER A 312 26.78 -19.13 -6.26
CA SER A 312 28.10 -19.78 -6.25
C SER A 312 29.26 -18.87 -6.67
N ASP A 313 28.98 -17.77 -7.39
CA ASP A 313 29.97 -16.79 -7.84
C ASP A 313 29.47 -15.39 -7.50
N ILE A 314 30.02 -14.81 -6.44
CA ILE A 314 29.72 -13.45 -5.99
C ILE A 314 31.00 -12.63 -6.11
N ASN A 315 30.95 -11.56 -6.89
CA ASN A 315 32.07 -10.68 -7.13
C ASN A 315 31.61 -9.23 -7.38
N GLU A 316 32.56 -8.30 -7.53
CA GLU A 316 32.28 -6.87 -7.69
C GLU A 316 31.39 -6.54 -8.90
N ASN A 317 31.42 -7.37 -9.95
CA ASN A 317 30.65 -7.10 -11.16
C ASN A 317 29.18 -7.49 -11.06
N ASN A 318 28.82 -8.43 -10.16
CA ASN A 318 27.46 -8.97 -10.07
C ASN A 318 26.75 -8.70 -8.73
N ILE A 319 27.48 -8.33 -7.67
CA ILE A 319 26.92 -8.16 -6.32
C ILE A 319 25.80 -7.12 -6.26
N GLU A 320 25.87 -6.08 -7.10
CA GLU A 320 24.83 -5.05 -7.17
C GLU A 320 23.50 -5.58 -7.70
N GLU A 321 23.55 -6.37 -8.76
CA GLU A 321 22.37 -6.99 -9.34
C GLU A 321 21.81 -8.06 -8.41
N ILE A 322 22.68 -8.89 -7.81
CA ILE A 322 22.29 -9.89 -6.81
C ILE A 322 21.55 -9.22 -5.64
N LEU A 323 22.12 -8.18 -5.03
CA LEU A 323 21.46 -7.50 -3.91
C LEU A 323 20.13 -6.87 -4.34
N LYS A 324 20.05 -6.30 -5.54
CA LYS A 324 18.82 -5.72 -6.06
C LYS A 324 17.72 -6.78 -6.23
N ASP A 325 18.07 -7.93 -6.80
CA ASP A 325 17.14 -9.05 -7.00
C ASP A 325 16.69 -9.63 -5.66
N GLU A 326 17.62 -9.82 -4.73
CA GLU A 326 17.32 -10.33 -3.39
C GLU A 326 16.44 -9.37 -2.58
N ILE A 327 16.67 -8.05 -2.69
CA ILE A 327 15.75 -7.05 -2.11
C ILE A 327 14.35 -7.19 -2.74
N GLY A 328 14.27 -7.41 -4.05
CA GLY A 328 13.00 -7.66 -4.74
C GLY A 328 12.28 -8.92 -4.22
N LEU A 329 13.02 -10.00 -3.96
CA LEU A 329 12.50 -11.23 -3.38
C LEU A 329 12.02 -11.03 -1.93
N VAL A 330 12.79 -10.32 -1.10
CA VAL A 330 12.37 -9.96 0.26
C VAL A 330 11.12 -9.08 0.22
N PHE A 331 11.03 -8.13 -0.72
CA PHE A 331 9.84 -7.29 -0.87
C PHE A 331 8.61 -8.07 -1.37
N ALA A 332 8.80 -9.06 -2.24
CA ALA A 332 7.71 -9.97 -2.62
C ALA A 332 7.16 -10.73 -1.39
N LYS A 333 8.05 -11.27 -0.54
CA LYS A 333 7.66 -11.89 0.74
C LYS A 333 6.93 -10.91 1.66
N VAL A 334 7.38 -9.65 1.73
CA VAL A 334 6.69 -8.57 2.47
C VAL A 334 5.24 -8.40 2.01
N LEU A 335 4.97 -8.45 0.70
CA LEU A 335 3.61 -8.38 0.17
C LEU A 335 2.80 -9.66 0.47
N GLU A 336 3.44 -10.83 0.43
CA GLU A 336 2.80 -12.11 0.79
C GLU A 336 2.41 -12.16 2.27
N HIS A 337 3.22 -11.59 3.16
CA HIS A 337 2.89 -11.41 4.57
C HIS A 337 1.66 -10.52 4.73
N ALA A 338 1.57 -9.45 3.94
CA ALA A 338 0.44 -8.52 3.95
C ALA A 338 -0.86 -9.04 3.31
N GLY A 339 -0.81 -10.15 2.55
CA GLY A 339 -2.00 -10.81 2.01
C GLY A 339 -2.81 -11.54 3.08
N VAL A 340 -4.12 -11.25 3.18
CA VAL A 340 -5.01 -11.85 4.18
C VAL A 340 -5.37 -13.31 3.85
N PHE A 341 -5.57 -13.61 2.57
CA PHE A 341 -5.67 -14.96 2.05
C PHE A 341 -4.34 -15.31 1.37
N LYS A 342 -3.63 -16.30 1.91
CA LYS A 342 -2.34 -16.75 1.37
C LYS A 342 -2.52 -17.43 0.02
N ARG A 343 -1.47 -17.42 -0.80
CA ARG A 343 -1.47 -18.08 -2.13
C ARG A 343 -1.20 -19.59 -2.05
N THR A 344 -1.73 -20.24 -1.03
CA THR A 344 -1.78 -21.70 -0.88
C THR A 344 -3.13 -22.21 -1.37
N GLU A 345 -3.28 -23.52 -1.58
CA GLU A 345 -4.58 -24.11 -1.95
C GLU A 345 -5.68 -23.75 -0.94
N ASP A 346 -5.38 -23.87 0.37
CA ASP A 346 -6.29 -23.50 1.45
C ASP A 346 -6.63 -22.01 1.46
N GLY A 347 -5.64 -21.14 1.23
CA GLY A 347 -5.86 -19.70 1.20
C GLY A 347 -6.69 -19.26 -0.01
N ILE A 348 -6.48 -19.86 -1.19
CA ILE A 348 -7.33 -19.63 -2.37
C ILE A 348 -8.75 -20.17 -2.13
N ALA A 349 -8.89 -21.34 -1.49
CA ALA A 349 -10.20 -21.87 -1.12
C ALA A 349 -10.91 -20.92 -0.15
N ALA A 350 -10.22 -20.40 0.87
CA ALA A 350 -10.75 -19.40 1.80
C ALA A 350 -11.17 -18.10 1.10
N PHE A 351 -10.37 -17.60 0.15
CA PHE A 351 -10.72 -16.42 -0.62
C PHE A 351 -11.98 -16.63 -1.47
N LYS A 352 -12.11 -17.80 -2.11
CA LYS A 352 -13.33 -18.18 -2.85
C LYS A 352 -14.55 -18.32 -1.93
N ARG A 353 -14.38 -18.85 -0.72
CA ARG A 353 -15.46 -18.90 0.30
C ARG A 353 -15.93 -17.50 0.67
N PHE A 354 -15.02 -16.56 0.94
CA PHE A 354 -15.37 -15.16 1.17
C PHE A 354 -16.12 -14.58 -0.02
N ALA A 355 -15.58 -14.69 -1.24
CA ALA A 355 -16.24 -14.16 -2.43
C ALA A 355 -17.65 -14.73 -2.62
N GLY A 356 -17.84 -16.03 -2.39
CA GLY A 356 -19.16 -16.69 -2.47
C GLY A 356 -20.13 -16.31 -1.35
N SER A 357 -19.65 -15.72 -0.24
CA SER A 357 -20.49 -15.21 0.85
C SER A 357 -21.12 -13.84 0.57
N VAL A 358 -20.62 -13.12 -0.44
CA VAL A 358 -21.13 -11.81 -0.85
C VAL A 358 -22.45 -12.01 -1.61
N LYS A 359 -23.57 -11.83 -0.90
CA LYS A 359 -24.93 -12.14 -1.39
C LYS A 359 -25.66 -10.97 -1.95
#